data_AF-A0A0Q6WMD3-F1
#
_entry.id   AF-A0A0Q6WMD3-F1
#
_cell.length_a   1.000
_cell.length_b   1.000
_cell.length_c   1.000
_cell.angle_alpha   90.00
_cell.angle_beta   90.00
_cell.angle_gamma   90.00
#
_symmetry.space_group_name_H-M   'P 1'
#
loop_
_entity.id
_entity.type
_entity.pdbx_description
1 polymer ?
#
loop_
_entity_poly.entity_id
_entity_poly.type
_entity_poly.pdbx_seq_one_letter_code
_entity_poly.pdbx_strand_id
1 'polypeptide(L)'
;MAIGLALLPFGAGAQQVWKCELNGQVRFSDKPCPGSGQPVAERSLQPNVVESLKPELIRATMGAASAASAPIATAGNACPGDGEIRGMEVRANSTTLGDAERQFLQDEVRRVRQCRAGQGRYREADWAISREAQAAQTQLSDRARYDARLRAEAMHSAADPDEGDRINRRRIAEEKMQRRQQQRLQRIQNPASAPAS
;
A
#
# COMPACT_ATOMS: atom_id res chain seq x y z
N MET A 1 -49.13 -28.46 39.22
CA MET A 1 -48.81 -28.27 37.79
C MET A 1 -48.99 -26.79 37.49
N ALA A 2 -48.09 -26.02 36.87
CA ALA A 2 -46.74 -26.25 36.40
C ALA A 2 -46.08 -24.85 36.30
N ILE A 3 -44.83 -24.76 36.79
CA ILE A 3 -43.68 -24.02 36.25
C ILE A 3 -43.90 -22.52 35.91
N GLY A 4 -43.58 -21.65 36.87
CA GLY A 4 -43.19 -20.27 36.58
C GLY A 4 -41.74 -20.22 36.10
N LEU A 5 -41.53 -19.90 34.81
CA LEU A 5 -40.21 -19.60 34.25
C LEU A 5 -39.71 -18.26 34.81
N ALA A 6 -38.79 -18.32 35.78
CA ALA A 6 -38.02 -17.16 36.19
C ALA A 6 -36.93 -16.87 35.14
N LEU A 7 -37.09 -15.78 34.39
CA LEU A 7 -36.04 -15.19 33.56
C LEU A 7 -34.96 -14.62 34.50
N LEU A 8 -33.84 -15.33 34.65
CA LEU A 8 -32.63 -14.80 35.25
C LEU A 8 -31.98 -13.80 34.26
N PRO A 9 -31.80 -12.52 34.63
CA PRO A 9 -30.98 -11.61 33.84
C PRO A 9 -29.51 -12.05 33.98
N PHE A 10 -28.95 -12.63 32.93
CA PHE A 10 -27.49 -12.74 32.79
C PHE A 10 -26.92 -11.34 32.67
N GLY A 11 -26.42 -10.81 33.80
CA GLY A 11 -25.56 -9.63 33.78
C GLY A 11 -24.27 -9.98 33.05
N ALA A 12 -24.10 -9.46 31.84
CA ALA A 12 -22.80 -9.41 31.19
C ALA A 12 -21.92 -8.47 32.03
N GLY A 13 -21.11 -9.03 32.92
CA GLY A 13 -20.08 -8.27 33.61
C GLY A 13 -19.10 -7.75 32.56
N ALA A 14 -19.04 -6.43 32.40
CA ALA A 14 -18.04 -5.78 31.56
C ALA A 14 -16.66 -6.29 31.96
N GLN A 15 -16.00 -7.04 31.08
CA GLN A 15 -14.65 -7.53 31.31
C GLN A 15 -13.72 -6.31 31.26
N GLN A 16 -13.38 -5.80 32.44
CA GLN A 16 -12.53 -4.63 32.57
C GLN A 16 -11.08 -5.03 32.27
N VAL A 17 -10.60 -4.67 31.08
CA VAL A 17 -9.24 -4.94 30.64
C VAL A 17 -8.31 -3.86 31.17
N TRP A 18 -7.18 -4.26 31.74
CA TRP A 18 -6.15 -3.39 32.31
C TRP A 18 -4.95 -3.35 31.40
N LYS A 19 -4.39 -2.15 31.21
CA LYS A 19 -3.10 -1.96 30.55
C LYS A 19 -2.00 -2.02 31.60
N CYS A 20 -1.21 -3.07 31.59
CA CYS A 20 -0.06 -3.26 32.48
C CYS A 20 1.23 -2.96 31.75
N GLU A 21 2.12 -2.17 32.35
CA GLU A 21 3.51 -2.04 31.90
C GLU A 21 4.39 -2.96 32.74
N LEU A 22 4.92 -4.02 32.13
CA LEU A 22 5.78 -5.01 32.76
C LEU A 22 7.08 -5.09 31.96
N ASN A 23 8.22 -4.80 32.61
CA ASN A 23 9.55 -4.86 31.99
C ASN A 23 9.67 -4.05 30.67
N GLY A 24 9.05 -2.86 30.62
CA GLY A 24 9.02 -2.00 29.44
C GLY A 24 8.12 -2.49 28.29
N GLN A 25 7.38 -3.58 28.48
CA GLN A 25 6.37 -4.07 27.54
C GLN A 25 4.96 -3.82 28.09
N VAL A 26 4.11 -3.28 27.23
CA VAL A 26 2.67 -3.15 27.50
C VAL A 26 2.01 -4.51 27.30
N ARG A 27 1.33 -5.02 28.32
CA ARG A 27 0.47 -6.20 28.25
C ARG A 27 -0.93 -5.87 28.73
N PHE A 28 -1.93 -6.39 28.04
CA PHE A 28 -3.33 -6.28 28.43
C PHE A 28 -3.70 -7.48 29.30
N SER A 29 -4.37 -7.24 30.43
CA SER A 29 -4.78 -8.29 31.36
C SER A 29 -6.20 -8.04 31.85
N ASP A 30 -6.97 -9.10 31.98
CA ASP A 30 -8.32 -9.05 32.57
C ASP A 30 -8.28 -8.98 34.10
N LYS A 31 -7.08 -8.86 34.69
CA LYS A 31 -6.84 -8.70 36.12
C LYS A 31 -6.11 -7.38 36.39
N PRO A 32 -6.40 -6.70 37.53
CA PRO A 32 -5.68 -5.49 37.91
C PRO A 32 -4.18 -5.73 38.00
N CYS A 33 -3.40 -4.83 37.41
CA CYS A 33 -1.95 -4.95 37.41
C CYS A 33 -1.39 -4.72 38.83
N PRO A 34 -0.44 -5.54 39.30
CA PRO A 34 0.24 -5.32 40.58
C PRO A 34 1.20 -4.13 40.47
N GLY A 35 0.69 -2.91 40.65
CA GLY A 35 1.49 -1.68 40.65
C GLY A 35 0.76 -0.50 40.01
N SER A 36 0.84 -0.38 38.68
CA SER A 36 0.37 0.80 37.93
C SER A 36 -0.39 0.40 36.67
N GLY A 37 -1.56 -0.21 36.85
CA GLY A 37 -2.48 -0.51 35.75
C GLY A 37 -3.45 0.63 35.51
N GLN A 38 -3.57 1.12 34.28
CA GLN A 38 -4.68 1.99 33.90
C GLN A 38 -5.83 1.14 33.34
N PRO A 39 -7.08 1.36 33.79
CA PRO A 39 -8.24 0.69 33.21
C PRO A 39 -8.40 1.16 31.76
N VAL A 40 -8.48 0.21 30.83
CA VAL A 40 -8.68 0.51 29.40
C VAL A 40 -10.18 0.65 29.17
N ALA A 41 -10.60 1.78 28.62
CA ALA A 41 -11.98 1.97 28.23
C ALA A 41 -12.37 0.96 27.14
N GLU A 42 -13.56 0.38 27.24
CA GLU A 42 -14.06 -0.67 26.35
C GLU A 42 -14.09 -0.24 24.87
N ARG A 43 -14.18 1.07 24.60
CA ARG A 43 -14.07 1.67 23.26
C ARG A 43 -12.66 1.53 22.66
N SER A 44 -11.62 1.54 23.47
CA SER A 44 -10.22 1.39 23.02
C SER A 44 -9.85 -0.07 22.71
N LEU A 45 -10.73 -1.03 23.05
CA LEU A 45 -10.59 -2.46 22.71
C LEU A 45 -11.21 -2.79 21.33
N GLN A 46 -11.94 -1.86 20.73
CA GLN A 46 -12.50 -2.06 19.40
C GLN A 46 -11.44 -1.81 18.33
N PRO A 47 -11.21 -2.75 17.38
CA PRO A 47 -10.12 -2.67 16.41
C PRO A 47 -10.22 -1.50 15.40
N ASN A 48 -11.28 -0.69 15.47
CA ASN A 48 -11.57 0.38 14.53
C ASN A 48 -11.72 1.77 15.17
N VAL A 49 -11.41 1.94 16.45
CA VAL A 49 -11.52 3.25 17.11
C VAL A 49 -10.14 3.92 17.10
N VAL A 50 -9.90 4.73 16.06
CA VAL A 50 -8.79 5.67 16.06
C VAL A 50 -9.17 6.79 17.02
N GLU A 51 -8.60 6.76 18.22
CA GLU A 51 -8.65 7.87 19.15
C GLU A 51 -8.00 9.07 18.47
N SER A 52 -8.77 10.14 18.24
CA SER A 52 -8.35 11.35 17.56
C SER A 52 -7.18 11.99 18.29
N LEU A 53 -5.97 11.59 17.90
CA LEU A 53 -4.71 12.07 18.43
C LEU A 53 -4.60 13.57 18.18
N LYS A 54 -4.28 14.29 19.26
CA LYS A 54 -4.00 15.73 19.28
C LYS A 54 -3.03 16.11 18.15
N PRO A 55 -3.26 17.24 17.44
CA PRO A 55 -2.53 17.60 16.23
C PRO A 55 -1.02 17.86 16.40
N GLU A 56 -0.49 17.94 17.63
CA GLU A 56 0.95 18.08 17.84
C GLU A 56 1.76 16.80 17.59
N LEU A 57 1.13 15.61 17.61
CA LEU A 57 1.82 14.33 17.32
C LEU A 57 1.88 13.98 15.83
N ILE A 58 1.11 14.67 14.98
CA ILE A 58 1.09 14.40 13.52
C ILE A 58 2.41 14.81 12.86
N ARG A 59 3.16 15.73 13.46
CA ARG A 59 4.49 16.12 12.94
C ARG A 59 5.60 15.11 13.28
N ALA A 60 5.39 14.25 14.27
CA ALA A 60 6.34 13.19 14.64
C ALA A 60 6.03 11.85 13.93
N THR A 61 4.80 11.61 13.47
CA THR A 61 4.41 10.38 12.76
C THR A 61 4.44 10.49 11.23
N MET A 62 4.55 11.71 10.67
CA MET A 62 4.89 11.90 9.24
C MET A 62 6.40 11.83 8.95
N GLY A 63 7.21 11.48 9.95
CA GLY A 63 8.68 11.50 9.85
C GLY A 63 9.35 10.39 10.64
N ALA A 64 8.96 9.13 10.40
CA ALA A 64 9.81 7.95 10.53
C ALA A 64 8.97 6.72 10.22
N ALA A 65 9.14 6.15 9.03
CA ALA A 65 8.81 4.76 8.82
C ALA A 65 9.63 3.95 9.84
N SER A 66 8.95 3.41 10.85
CA SER A 66 9.56 2.56 11.86
C SER A 66 10.19 1.37 11.13
N ALA A 67 11.52 1.29 11.18
CA ALA A 67 12.32 0.19 10.68
C ALA A 67 12.04 -1.06 11.53
N ALA A 68 10.90 -1.71 11.30
CA ALA A 68 10.60 -3.01 11.85
C ALA A 68 11.41 -4.05 11.06
N SER A 69 12.51 -4.48 11.66
CA SER A 69 13.34 -5.66 11.37
C SER A 69 13.08 -6.31 10.01
N ALA A 70 13.70 -5.76 8.98
CA ALA A 70 13.78 -6.39 7.68
C ALA A 70 14.58 -7.71 7.78
N PRO A 71 14.13 -8.80 7.15
CA PRO A 71 14.97 -9.99 6.99
C PRO A 71 16.25 -9.60 6.24
N ILE A 72 17.36 -10.21 6.65
CA ILE A 72 18.73 -9.96 6.20
C ILE A 72 18.76 -9.58 4.72
N ALA A 73 19.08 -8.31 4.44
CA ALA A 73 19.35 -7.83 3.10
C ALA A 73 20.46 -8.72 2.51
N THR A 74 20.14 -9.47 1.47
CA THR A 74 21.14 -10.09 0.61
C THR A 74 22.08 -8.97 0.17
N ALA A 75 23.36 -9.12 0.55
CA ALA A 75 24.36 -8.05 0.57
C ALA A 75 24.28 -7.13 -0.65
N GLY A 76 23.76 -5.91 -0.45
CA GLY A 76 23.78 -4.82 -1.43
C GLY A 76 22.42 -4.29 -1.91
N ASN A 77 21.31 -5.01 -1.71
CA ASN A 77 19.97 -4.58 -2.15
C ASN A 77 19.10 -4.16 -0.95
N ALA A 78 18.65 -2.90 -0.91
CA ALA A 78 17.67 -2.46 0.07
C ALA A 78 16.28 -2.78 -0.49
N CYS A 79 15.57 -3.76 0.07
CA CYS A 79 14.24 -4.16 -0.40
C CYS A 79 13.17 -3.91 0.67
N PRO A 80 11.95 -3.50 0.29
CA PRO A 80 10.82 -3.38 1.22
C PRO A 80 10.55 -4.68 1.99
N GLY A 81 10.12 -4.53 3.25
CA GLY A 81 9.81 -5.66 4.13
C GLY A 81 8.44 -6.29 3.86
N ASP A 82 8.18 -7.44 4.50
CA ASP A 82 6.94 -8.23 4.29
C ASP A 82 5.65 -7.52 4.70
N GLY A 83 5.72 -6.59 5.66
CA GLY A 83 4.59 -5.73 6.01
C GLY A 83 4.25 -4.74 4.89
N GLU A 84 5.27 -4.12 4.30
CA GLU A 84 5.11 -3.16 3.21
C GLU A 84 4.58 -3.84 1.94
N ILE A 85 5.12 -5.03 1.60
CA ILE A 85 4.65 -5.83 0.46
C ILE A 85 3.17 -6.15 0.58
N ARG A 86 2.71 -6.64 1.73
CA ARG A 86 1.28 -6.93 1.95
C ARG A 86 0.43 -5.66 1.82
N GLY A 87 0.89 -4.53 2.35
CA GLY A 87 0.20 -3.25 2.17
C GLY A 87 0.14 -2.77 0.72
N MET A 88 1.18 -3.05 -0.07
CA MET A 88 1.19 -2.79 -1.51
C MET A 88 0.23 -3.71 -2.26
N GLU A 89 0.20 -5.00 -1.94
CA GLU A 89 -0.72 -5.98 -2.54
C GLU A 89 -2.19 -5.64 -2.30
N VAL A 90 -2.55 -5.22 -1.09
CA VAL A 90 -3.92 -4.78 -0.77
C VAL A 90 -4.31 -3.59 -1.64
N ARG A 91 -3.43 -2.58 -1.75
CA ARG A 91 -3.70 -1.40 -2.58
C ARG A 91 -3.75 -1.72 -4.07
N ALA A 92 -2.86 -2.59 -4.54
CA ALA A 92 -2.80 -3.04 -5.93
C ALA A 92 -4.04 -3.84 -6.36
N ASN A 93 -4.75 -4.46 -5.40
CA ASN A 93 -6.01 -5.16 -5.64
C ASN A 93 -7.25 -4.30 -5.36
N SER A 94 -7.08 -3.01 -5.05
CA SER A 94 -8.21 -2.13 -4.81
C SER A 94 -9.04 -1.94 -6.07
N THR A 95 -10.36 -2.07 -5.96
CA THR A 95 -11.33 -1.81 -7.03
C THR A 95 -11.62 -0.31 -7.23
N THR A 96 -11.27 0.53 -6.26
CA THR A 96 -11.52 1.98 -6.32
C THR A 96 -10.52 2.75 -7.17
N LEU A 97 -9.42 2.10 -7.58
CA LEU A 97 -8.40 2.69 -8.45
C LEU A 97 -8.75 2.49 -9.93
N GLY A 98 -8.31 3.42 -10.77
CA GLY A 98 -8.31 3.27 -12.22
C GLY A 98 -7.34 2.19 -12.67
N ASP A 99 -7.47 1.74 -13.92
CA ASP A 99 -6.66 0.63 -14.46
C ASP A 99 -5.16 0.98 -14.52
N ALA A 100 -4.82 2.23 -14.87
CA ALA A 100 -3.43 2.68 -14.92
C ALA A 100 -2.78 2.72 -13.53
N GLU A 101 -3.50 3.22 -12.52
CA GLU A 101 -3.06 3.24 -11.12
C GLU A 101 -2.87 1.82 -10.58
N ARG A 102 -3.83 0.94 -10.87
CA ARG A 102 -3.81 -0.47 -10.44
C ARG A 102 -2.62 -1.20 -11.07
N GLN A 103 -2.43 -1.06 -12.38
CA GLN A 103 -1.31 -1.66 -13.11
C GLN A 103 0.03 -1.18 -12.56
N PHE A 104 0.16 0.11 -12.24
CA PHE A 104 1.36 0.66 -11.63
C PHE A 104 1.65 0.01 -10.27
N LEU A 105 0.66 -0.10 -9.39
CA LEU A 105 0.85 -0.72 -8.08
C LEU A 105 1.16 -2.23 -8.18
N GLN A 106 0.56 -2.94 -9.14
CA GLN A 106 0.90 -4.34 -9.40
C GLN A 106 2.34 -4.50 -9.89
N ASP A 107 2.79 -3.59 -10.76
CA ASP A 107 4.18 -3.54 -11.21
C ASP A 107 5.14 -3.26 -10.04
N GLU A 108 4.78 -2.37 -9.12
CA GLU A 108 5.57 -2.11 -7.91
C GLU A 108 5.67 -3.36 -7.03
N VAL A 109 4.57 -4.08 -6.78
CA VAL A 109 4.58 -5.35 -6.02
C VAL A 109 5.54 -6.35 -6.67
N ARG A 110 5.49 -6.49 -8.00
CA ARG A 110 6.40 -7.37 -8.73
C ARG A 110 7.85 -6.94 -8.56
N ARG A 111 8.17 -5.65 -8.74
CA ARG A 111 9.54 -5.11 -8.59
C ARG A 111 10.10 -5.37 -7.19
N VAL A 112 9.27 -5.23 -6.15
CA VAL A 112 9.68 -5.54 -4.78
C VAL A 112 9.98 -7.03 -4.60
N ARG A 113 9.14 -7.92 -5.16
CA ARG A 113 9.41 -9.36 -5.13
C ARG A 113 10.70 -9.73 -5.88
N GLN A 114 10.98 -9.06 -7.00
CA GLN A 114 12.22 -9.22 -7.75
C GLN A 114 13.44 -8.74 -6.96
N CYS A 115 13.35 -7.58 -6.30
CA CYS A 115 14.37 -7.10 -5.38
C CYS A 115 14.70 -8.15 -4.31
N ARG A 116 13.67 -8.74 -3.70
CA ARG A 116 13.81 -9.82 -2.70
C ARG A 116 14.44 -11.09 -3.26
N ALA A 117 14.25 -11.37 -4.55
CA ALA A 117 14.92 -12.47 -5.25
C ALA A 117 16.37 -12.14 -5.65
N GLY A 118 16.88 -10.96 -5.30
CA GLY A 118 18.23 -10.50 -5.63
C GLY A 118 18.36 -9.86 -7.01
N GLN A 119 17.24 -9.51 -7.65
CA GLN A 119 17.25 -8.80 -8.94
C GLN A 119 17.31 -7.28 -8.75
N GLY A 120 17.88 -6.59 -9.73
CA GLY A 120 18.10 -5.15 -9.66
C GLY A 120 19.11 -4.71 -8.61
N ARG A 121 19.39 -3.41 -8.58
CA ARG A 121 20.30 -2.75 -7.63
C ARG A 121 19.62 -1.53 -7.02
N TYR A 122 18.67 -1.82 -6.14
CA TYR A 122 17.86 -0.83 -5.45
C TYR A 122 18.50 -0.37 -4.14
N ARG A 123 18.50 0.95 -3.95
CA ARG A 123 18.85 1.62 -2.70
C ARG A 123 17.60 2.07 -1.97
N GLU A 124 17.75 2.42 -0.71
CA GLU A 124 16.64 2.93 0.10
C GLU A 124 16.04 4.23 -0.48
N ALA A 125 16.88 5.09 -1.06
CA ALA A 125 16.47 6.30 -1.75
C ALA A 125 15.62 6.02 -3.01
N ASP A 126 15.89 4.92 -3.71
CA ASP A 126 15.13 4.51 -4.89
C ASP A 126 13.70 4.11 -4.48
N TRP A 127 13.57 3.37 -3.37
CA TRP A 127 12.26 3.03 -2.82
C TRP A 127 11.51 4.23 -2.23
N ALA A 128 12.20 5.29 -1.82
CA ALA A 128 11.53 6.54 -1.43
C ALA A 128 10.78 7.16 -2.62
N ILE A 129 11.38 7.15 -3.82
CA ILE A 129 10.75 7.62 -5.06
C ILE A 129 9.53 6.73 -5.42
N SER A 130 9.68 5.41 -5.28
CA SER A 130 8.56 4.48 -5.45
C SER A 130 7.41 4.79 -4.49
N ARG A 131 7.68 4.97 -3.19
CA ARG A 131 6.65 5.29 -2.19
C ARG A 131 5.95 6.62 -2.47
N GLU A 132 6.70 7.65 -2.89
CA GLU A 132 6.13 8.93 -3.33
C GLU A 132 5.18 8.72 -4.51
N ALA A 133 5.59 7.93 -5.51
CA ALA A 133 4.76 7.63 -6.66
C ALA A 133 3.51 6.81 -6.31
N GLN A 134 3.62 5.86 -5.38
CA GLN A 134 2.48 5.12 -4.86
C GLN A 134 1.49 6.04 -4.13
N ALA A 135 1.99 6.96 -3.29
CA ALA A 135 1.15 7.94 -2.60
C ALA A 135 0.47 8.91 -3.57
N ALA A 136 1.14 9.25 -4.68
CA ALA A 136 0.56 10.10 -5.71
C ALA A 136 -0.66 9.46 -6.40
N GLN A 137 -0.80 8.13 -6.43
CA GLN A 137 -1.89 7.46 -7.16
C GLN A 137 -3.29 7.76 -6.61
N THR A 138 -3.41 8.28 -5.39
CA THR A 138 -4.68 8.71 -4.79
C THR A 138 -4.92 10.23 -4.90
N GLN A 139 -3.98 10.99 -5.46
CA GLN A 139 -4.15 12.43 -5.68
C GLN A 139 -5.17 12.70 -6.78
N LEU A 140 -5.86 13.84 -6.72
CA LEU A 140 -6.90 14.22 -7.68
C LEU A 140 -6.36 14.54 -9.09
N SER A 141 -5.11 15.01 -9.19
CA SER A 141 -4.53 15.44 -10.47
C SER A 141 -3.98 14.26 -11.27
N ASP A 142 -4.56 14.01 -12.46
CA ASP A 142 -4.06 13.04 -13.43
C ASP A 142 -2.62 13.31 -13.82
N ARG A 143 -2.26 14.59 -13.98
CA ARG A 143 -0.91 14.98 -14.35
C ARG A 143 0.09 14.61 -13.25
N ALA A 144 -0.24 14.87 -11.99
CA ALA A 144 0.61 14.53 -10.86
C ALA A 144 0.79 13.01 -10.73
N ARG A 145 -0.29 12.23 -10.90
CA ARG A 145 -0.23 10.76 -10.95
C ARG A 145 0.72 10.27 -12.04
N TYR A 146 0.58 10.80 -13.25
CA TYR A 146 1.38 10.43 -14.41
C TYR A 146 2.86 10.79 -14.23
N ASP A 147 3.17 12.01 -13.80
CA ASP A 147 4.54 12.48 -13.60
C ASP A 147 5.25 11.68 -12.50
N ALA A 148 4.53 11.30 -11.45
CA ALA A 148 5.08 10.45 -10.40
C ALA A 148 5.39 9.03 -10.90
N ARG A 149 4.52 8.43 -11.74
CA ARG A 149 4.79 7.14 -12.39
C ARG A 149 6.02 7.20 -13.28
N LEU A 150 6.15 8.24 -14.10
CA LEU A 150 7.31 8.42 -14.97
C LEU A 150 8.62 8.50 -14.19
N ARG A 151 8.65 9.26 -13.08
CA ARG A 151 9.84 9.36 -12.23
C ARG A 151 10.22 8.01 -11.62
N ALA A 152 9.22 7.27 -11.10
CA ALA A 152 9.47 5.93 -10.57
C ALA A 152 9.95 4.96 -11.65
N GLU A 153 9.35 4.96 -12.84
CA GLU A 153 9.77 4.10 -13.95
C GLU A 153 11.18 4.41 -14.46
N ALA A 154 11.57 5.69 -14.51
CA ALA A 154 12.92 6.09 -14.86
C ALA A 154 13.94 5.57 -13.83
N MET A 155 13.63 5.69 -12.54
CA MET A 155 14.44 5.11 -11.46
C MET A 155 14.53 3.58 -11.60
N HIS A 156 13.40 2.90 -11.79
CA HIS A 156 13.37 1.43 -11.91
C HIS A 156 14.15 0.92 -13.12
N SER A 157 14.09 1.65 -14.24
CA SER A 157 14.88 1.33 -15.44
C SER A 157 16.39 1.49 -15.20
N ALA A 158 16.79 2.42 -14.33
CA ALA A 158 18.20 2.63 -13.97
C ALA A 158 18.70 1.59 -12.95
N ALA A 159 17.82 1.15 -12.04
CA ALA A 159 18.14 0.16 -11.01
C ALA A 159 18.13 -1.29 -11.54
N ASP A 160 17.30 -1.59 -12.55
CA ASP A 160 17.16 -2.91 -13.16
C ASP A 160 17.04 -2.80 -14.70
N PRO A 161 18.08 -3.19 -15.47
CA PRO A 161 18.04 -3.15 -16.93
C PRO A 161 16.93 -4.00 -17.55
N ASP A 162 16.61 -5.17 -16.97
CA ASP A 162 15.54 -6.04 -17.47
C ASP A 162 14.17 -5.36 -17.30
N GLU A 163 14.02 -4.61 -16.20
CA GLU A 163 12.84 -3.78 -15.99
C GLU A 163 12.77 -2.61 -16.97
N GLY A 164 13.91 -1.97 -17.26
CA GLY A 164 14.02 -0.95 -18.32
C GLY A 164 13.56 -1.47 -19.68
N ASP A 165 13.99 -2.66 -20.06
CA ASP A 165 13.58 -3.32 -21.31
C ASP A 165 12.08 -3.64 -21.33
N ARG A 166 11.50 -4.03 -20.19
CA ARG A 166 10.06 -4.27 -20.06
C ARG A 166 9.26 -2.98 -20.25
N ILE A 167 9.66 -1.90 -19.57
CA ILE A 167 9.04 -0.58 -19.66
C ILE A 167 9.12 -0.06 -21.10
N ASN A 168 10.28 -0.19 -21.75
CA ASN A 168 10.47 0.23 -23.13
C ASN A 168 9.57 -0.56 -24.09
N ARG A 169 9.53 -1.89 -23.97
CA ARG A 169 8.64 -2.74 -24.79
C ARG A 169 7.18 -2.37 -24.63
N ARG A 170 6.73 -2.08 -23.40
CA ARG A 170 5.36 -1.61 -23.14
C ARG A 170 5.08 -0.29 -23.85
N ARG A 171 5.97 0.70 -23.73
CA ARG A 171 5.81 2.01 -24.38
C ARG A 171 5.70 1.89 -25.91
N ILE A 172 6.56 1.07 -26.52
CA ILE A 172 6.52 0.81 -27.97
C ILE A 172 5.20 0.15 -28.38
N ALA A 173 4.70 -0.80 -27.57
CA ALA A 173 3.42 -1.45 -27.83
C ALA A 173 2.24 -0.47 -27.75
N GLU A 174 2.24 0.40 -26.74
CA GLU A 174 1.23 1.46 -26.57
C GLU A 174 1.25 2.45 -27.74
N GLU A 175 2.42 2.94 -28.14
CA GLU A 175 2.58 3.83 -29.29
C GLU A 175 2.09 3.18 -30.59
N LYS A 176 2.43 1.90 -30.79
CA LYS A 176 1.95 1.13 -31.96
C LYS A 176 0.44 0.97 -31.97
N MET A 177 -0.19 0.77 -30.81
CA MET A 177 -1.65 0.71 -30.69
C MET A 177 -2.30 2.07 -30.98
N GLN A 178 -1.77 3.15 -30.42
CA GLN A 178 -2.24 4.51 -30.68
C GLN A 178 -2.14 4.87 -32.16
N ARG A 179 -1.00 4.58 -32.80
CA ARG A 179 -0.81 4.81 -34.23
C ARG A 179 -1.82 4.03 -35.08
N ARG A 180 -2.10 2.76 -34.74
CA ARG A 180 -3.14 1.96 -35.41
C ARG A 180 -4.54 2.54 -35.23
N GLN A 181 -4.86 3.05 -34.03
CA GLN A 181 -6.15 3.71 -33.78
C GLN A 181 -6.27 5.01 -34.57
N GLN A 182 -5.24 5.85 -34.61
CA GLN A 182 -5.23 7.07 -35.41
C GLN A 182 -5.39 6.77 -36.91
N GLN A 183 -4.68 5.77 -37.45
CA GLN A 183 -4.84 5.35 -38.84
C GLN A 183 -6.28 4.86 -39.13
N ARG A 184 -6.90 4.13 -38.20
CA ARG A 184 -8.30 3.71 -38.32
C ARG A 184 -9.24 4.91 -38.33
N LEU A 185 -9.06 5.86 -37.42
CA LEU A 185 -9.87 7.09 -37.35
C LEU A 185 -9.74 7.93 -38.63
N GLN A 186 -8.52 8.10 -39.13
CA GLN A 186 -8.27 8.80 -40.40
C GLN A 186 -8.94 8.11 -41.59
N ARG A 187 -8.91 6.78 -41.65
CA ARG A 187 -9.57 6.01 -42.72
C ARG A 187 -11.09 6.16 -42.69
N ILE A 188 -11.69 6.23 -41.50
CA ILE A 188 -13.13 6.46 -41.33
C ILE A 188 -13.51 7.89 -41.75
N GLN A 189 -12.65 8.87 -41.47
CA GLN A 189 -12.88 10.28 -41.81
C GLN A 189 -12.66 10.59 -43.31
N ASN A 190 -11.78 9.85 -43.99
CA ASN A 190 -11.49 10.02 -45.42
C ASN A 190 -11.83 8.76 -46.24
N PRO A 191 -13.12 8.42 -46.43
CA PRO A 191 -13.53 7.26 -47.23
C PRO A 191 -13.18 7.41 -48.72
N ALA A 192 -12.99 8.64 -49.21
CA ALA A 192 -12.67 8.95 -50.61
C ALA A 192 -11.23 8.56 -51.03
N SER A 193 -10.37 8.11 -50.11
CA SER A 193 -9.01 7.65 -50.40
C SER A 193 -8.89 6.12 -50.49
N ALA A 194 -10.01 5.39 -50.45
CA ALA A 194 -10.00 3.97 -50.75
C ALA A 194 -9.60 3.78 -52.23
N PRO A 195 -8.58 2.95 -52.54
CA PRO A 195 -8.26 2.66 -53.93
C PRO A 195 -9.50 2.05 -54.60
N ALA A 196 -10.04 2.76 -55.59
CA ALA A 196 -11.04 2.21 -56.48
C ALA A 196 -10.36 1.10 -57.29
N SER A 197 -10.79 -0.14 -57.05
CA SER A 197 -10.39 -1.31 -57.82
C SER A 197 -10.81 -1.20 -59.28
#